data_AF-A0A4Y2AZZ3-F1
#
_entry.id   AF-A0A4Y2AZZ3-F1
#
_cell.length_a   1.000
_cell.length_b   1.000
_cell.length_c   1.000
_cell.angle_alpha   90.00
_cell.angle_beta   90.00
_cell.angle_gamma   90.00
#
_symmetry.space_group_name_H-M   'P 1'
#
loop_
_entity.id
_entity.type
_entity.pdbx_description
1 polymer ?
#
loop_
_entity_poly.entity_id
_entity_poly.type
_entity_poly.pdbx_seq_one_letter_code
_entity_poly.pdbx_strand_id
1 'polypeptide(L)'
;MLPFTKKIRPLRVVFDAFANSRNGVSLNSILLNGGTVKQELFSVISRFRTYKYAFSADIQKMYRQILVDKSDRDLQRILWNPNQFVPVETYRLPAVTYGMTCAPFLANRALKAVAEEEQSKFPPSSCNTSN
;
A
#
# COMPACT_ATOMS: atom_id res chain seq x y z
N MET A 1 0.49 16.88 -44.57
CA MET A 1 -0.54 16.74 -43.51
C MET A 1 -0.03 15.66 -42.54
N LEU A 2 0.53 16.04 -41.40
CA LEU A 2 1.07 15.08 -40.43
C LEU A 2 -0.08 14.43 -39.65
N PRO A 3 -0.10 13.09 -39.46
CA PRO A 3 -1.14 12.45 -38.68
C PRO A 3 -0.96 12.81 -37.19
N PHE A 4 -1.99 13.38 -36.59
CA PHE A 4 -2.10 13.54 -35.14
C PHE A 4 -2.01 12.16 -34.48
N THR A 5 -0.87 11.84 -33.86
CA THR A 5 -0.73 10.65 -33.02
C THR A 5 -1.63 10.79 -31.80
N LYS A 6 -2.73 10.04 -31.76
CA LYS A 6 -3.67 9.98 -30.63
C LYS A 6 -2.93 9.54 -29.36
N LYS A 7 -2.75 10.45 -28.40
CA LYS A 7 -2.19 10.15 -27.07
C LYS A 7 -3.16 9.22 -26.32
N ILE A 8 -2.84 7.93 -26.23
CA ILE A 8 -3.63 6.96 -25.47
C ILE A 8 -3.39 7.20 -23.97
N ARG A 9 -4.46 7.40 -23.20
CA ARG A 9 -4.38 7.51 -21.74
C ARG A 9 -4.26 6.10 -21.13
N PRO A 10 -3.32 5.85 -20.22
CA PRO A 10 -3.22 4.56 -19.56
C PRO A 10 -4.49 4.30 -18.74
N LEU A 11 -5.09 3.12 -18.93
CA LEU A 11 -6.20 2.65 -18.12
C LEU A 11 -5.71 2.36 -16.69
N ARG A 12 -6.51 2.72 -15.69
CA ARG A 12 -6.24 2.41 -14.28
C ARG A 12 -7.42 1.65 -13.69
N VAL A 13 -7.11 0.54 -13.02
CA VAL A 13 -8.10 -0.22 -12.25
C VAL A 13 -8.21 0.43 -10.87
N VAL A 14 -9.44 0.75 -10.47
CA VAL A 14 -9.76 1.30 -9.14
C VAL A 14 -10.64 0.28 -8.42
N PHE A 15 -10.23 -0.10 -7.22
CA PHE A 15 -11.02 -0.97 -6.34
C PHE A 15 -11.83 -0.08 -5.40
N ASP A 16 -13.15 -0.17 -5.49
CA ASP A 16 -14.05 0.56 -4.60
C ASP A 16 -14.40 -0.28 -3.38
N ALA A 17 -13.80 0.07 -2.23
CA ALA A 17 -14.08 -0.56 -0.95
C ALA A 17 -15.19 0.14 -0.14
N PHE A 18 -15.77 1.22 -0.68
CA PHE A 18 -16.91 1.94 -0.11
C PHE A 18 -18.25 1.49 -0.69
N ALA A 19 -18.23 0.77 -1.81
CA ALA A 19 -19.42 0.16 -2.39
C ALA A 19 -20.13 -0.76 -1.37
N ASN A 20 -21.41 -0.51 -1.16
CA ASN A 20 -22.23 -1.33 -0.28
C ASN A 20 -22.55 -2.67 -0.95
N SER A 21 -22.40 -3.75 -0.19
CA SER A 21 -22.94 -5.05 -0.58
C SER A 21 -24.47 -5.06 -0.54
N ARG A 22 -25.09 -6.17 -0.97
CA ARG A 22 -26.54 -6.39 -0.89
C ARG A 22 -27.10 -6.17 0.53
N ASN A 23 -26.24 -6.34 1.53
CA ASN A 23 -26.53 -6.25 2.96
C ASN A 23 -26.43 -4.80 3.48
N GLY A 24 -26.11 -3.82 2.63
CA GLY A 24 -25.92 -2.41 3.01
C GLY A 24 -24.59 -2.08 3.69
N VAL A 25 -23.69 -3.06 3.82
CA VAL A 25 -22.38 -2.91 4.48
C VAL A 25 -21.28 -2.84 3.44
N SER A 26 -20.33 -1.92 3.62
CA SER A 26 -19.14 -1.78 2.76
C SER A 26 -17.92 -2.46 3.39
N LEU A 27 -16.94 -2.85 2.58
CA LEU A 27 -15.71 -3.44 3.08
C LEU A 27 -15.01 -2.49 4.08
N ASN A 28 -14.95 -1.20 3.78
CA ASN A 28 -14.31 -0.21 4.65
C ASN A 28 -15.03 0.01 5.99
N SER A 29 -16.32 -0.29 6.09
CA SER A 29 -17.04 -0.26 7.39
C SER A 29 -16.73 -1.46 8.29
N ILE A 30 -16.22 -2.56 7.72
CA ILE A 30 -15.86 -3.78 8.48
C ILE A 30 -14.39 -3.74 8.89
N LEU A 31 -13.53 -3.17 8.03
CA LEU A 31 -12.10 -3.12 8.27
C LEU A 31 -11.72 -2.15 9.39
N LEU A 32 -10.94 -2.64 10.34
CA LEU A 32 -10.30 -1.79 11.34
C LEU A 32 -9.22 -0.92 10.69
N ASN A 33 -9.21 0.37 10.99
CA ASN A 33 -8.16 1.28 10.52
C ASN A 33 -6.75 0.88 11.04
N GLY A 34 -6.69 0.25 12.22
CA GLY A 34 -5.43 -0.11 12.89
C GLY A 34 -4.78 1.06 13.66
N GLY A 35 -5.22 2.29 13.41
CA GLY A 35 -4.76 3.50 14.09
C GLY A 35 -3.64 4.24 13.36
N THR A 36 -3.16 5.33 13.93
CA THR A 36 -2.15 6.18 13.30
C THR A 36 -0.74 5.66 13.60
N VAL A 37 -0.10 5.05 12.60
CA VAL A 37 1.33 4.66 12.65
C VAL A 37 2.22 5.70 11.96
N LYS A 38 1.63 6.69 11.28
CA LYS A 38 2.39 7.75 10.61
C LYS A 38 3.10 8.62 11.65
N GLN A 39 4.40 8.82 11.43
CA GLN A 39 5.14 9.85 12.17
C GLN A 39 4.63 11.23 11.76
N GLU A 40 4.58 12.14 12.71
CA GLU A 40 4.27 13.55 12.46
C GLU A 40 5.22 14.11 11.40
N LEU A 41 4.66 14.74 10.36
CA LEU A 41 5.45 15.26 9.23
C LEU A 41 6.53 16.24 9.71
N PHE A 42 6.19 17.05 10.72
CA PHE A 42 7.14 17.96 11.35
C PHE A 42 8.35 17.23 11.93
N SER A 43 8.12 16.11 12.62
CA SER A 43 9.20 15.29 13.19
C SER A 43 10.11 14.70 12.10
N VAL A 44 9.51 14.22 11.01
CA VAL A 44 10.25 13.67 9.86
C VAL A 44 11.13 14.74 9.21
N ILE A 45 10.57 15.92 8.92
CA ILE A 45 11.32 17.03 8.29
C ILE A 45 12.41 17.56 9.23
N SER A 46 12.12 17.67 10.53
CA SER A 46 13.10 18.13 11.52
C SER A 46 14.32 17.20 11.55
N ARG A 47 14.12 15.88 11.68
CA ARG A 47 15.21 14.89 11.63
C ARG A 47 15.99 14.95 10.32
N PHE A 48 15.29 15.09 9.20
CA PHE A 48 15.92 15.19 7.88
C PHE A 48 16.86 16.40 7.76
N ARG A 49 16.57 17.49 8.47
CA ARG A 49 17.41 18.70 8.52
C ARG A 49 18.55 18.64 9.55
N THR A 50 18.42 17.79 10.58
CA THR A 50 19.43 17.67 11.64
C THR A 50 20.72 17.00 11.17
N TYR A 51 20.63 16.02 10.27
CA TYR A 51 21.79 15.25 9.82
C TYR A 51 22.44 15.87 8.57
N LYS A 52 23.78 15.79 8.49
CA LYS A 52 24.56 16.30 7.35
C LYS A 52 24.26 15.58 6.03
N TYR A 53 23.86 14.31 6.12
CA TYR A 53 23.54 13.46 4.98
C TYR A 53 22.17 12.83 5.20
N ALA A 54 21.36 12.78 4.15
CA ALA A 54 20.04 12.19 4.19
C ALA A 54 19.76 11.41 2.91
N PHE A 55 19.11 10.26 3.05
CA PHE A 55 18.70 9.39 1.95
C PHE A 55 17.18 9.43 1.78
N SER A 56 16.74 9.41 0.54
CA SER A 56 15.33 9.34 0.19
C SER A 56 15.15 8.32 -0.93
N ALA A 57 14.14 7.47 -0.79
CA ALA A 57 13.78 6.45 -1.77
C ALA A 57 12.26 6.34 -1.86
N ASP A 58 11.77 6.09 -3.08
CA ASP A 58 10.35 5.80 -3.32
C ASP A 58 10.13 4.30 -3.47
N ILE A 59 9.12 3.75 -2.80
CA ILE A 59 8.77 2.34 -2.88
C ILE A 59 7.65 2.19 -3.90
N GLN A 60 8.03 1.85 -5.12
CA GLN A 60 7.09 1.67 -6.20
C GLN A 60 6.04 0.61 -5.84
N LYS A 61 4.76 0.99 -5.93
CA LYS A 61 3.61 0.12 -5.64
C LYS A 61 3.68 -0.55 -4.27
N MET A 62 4.13 0.19 -3.26
CA MET A 62 4.30 -0.26 -1.87
C MET A 62 3.23 -1.24 -1.36
N TYR A 63 1.93 -0.90 -1.47
CA TYR A 63 0.87 -1.77 -0.95
C TYR A 63 0.85 -3.16 -1.60
N ARG A 64 1.18 -3.26 -2.89
CA ARG A 64 1.21 -4.54 -3.61
C ARG A 64 2.37 -5.45 -3.21
N GLN A 65 3.34 -4.94 -2.45
CA GLN A 65 4.45 -5.74 -1.92
C GLN A 65 4.07 -6.44 -0.61
N ILE A 66 2.90 -6.14 -0.03
CA ILE A 66 2.47 -6.66 1.26
C ILE A 66 1.42 -7.73 1.02
N LEU A 67 1.75 -8.97 1.35
CA LEU A 67 0.84 -10.09 1.25
C LEU A 67 -0.18 -10.07 2.38
N VAL A 68 -1.42 -10.37 2.03
CA VAL A 68 -2.53 -10.54 2.97
C VAL A 68 -2.55 -12.00 3.42
N ASP A 69 -2.88 -12.22 4.69
CA ASP A 69 -3.04 -13.57 5.22
C ASP A 69 -4.09 -14.35 4.41
N LYS A 70 -3.90 -15.67 4.28
CA LYS A 70 -4.81 -16.51 3.51
C LYS A 70 -6.23 -16.48 4.08
N SER A 71 -6.41 -16.34 5.40
CA SER A 71 -7.74 -16.22 6.04
C SER A 71 -8.50 -14.98 5.57
N ASP A 72 -7.80 -13.89 5.31
CA ASP A 72 -8.39 -12.57 5.10
C ASP A 72 -8.55 -12.22 3.62
N ARG A 73 -7.94 -12.99 2.71
CA ARG A 73 -8.02 -12.79 1.24
C ARG A 73 -9.44 -12.85 0.71
N ASP A 74 -10.34 -13.55 1.40
CA ASP A 74 -11.75 -13.61 1.03
C ASP A 74 -12.47 -12.26 1.14
N LEU A 75 -11.95 -11.35 1.97
CA LEU A 75 -12.43 -9.97 2.06
C LEU A 75 -12.00 -9.10 0.87
N GLN A 76 -11.02 -9.56 0.08
CA GLN A 76 -10.51 -8.88 -1.11
C GLN A 76 -10.90 -9.60 -2.41
N ARG A 77 -12.10 -10.20 -2.42
CA ARG A 77 -12.65 -10.80 -3.64
C ARG A 77 -13.09 -9.71 -4.62
N ILE A 78 -12.78 -9.91 -5.89
CA ILE A 78 -13.25 -9.07 -6.99
C ILE A 78 -14.00 -9.92 -8.01
N LEU A 79 -15.00 -9.32 -8.63
CA LEU A 79 -15.72 -9.89 -9.75
C LEU A 79 -15.13 -9.34 -11.04
N TRP A 80 -14.85 -10.22 -11.99
CA TRP A 80 -14.37 -9.88 -13.32
C TRP A 80 -15.37 -10.37 -14.35
N ASN A 81 -15.86 -9.46 -15.16
CA ASN A 81 -16.77 -9.78 -16.26
C ASN A 81 -16.19 -9.22 -17.56
N PRO A 82 -15.58 -10.07 -18.42
CA PRO A 82 -14.95 -9.60 -19.64
C PRO A 82 -15.97 -9.25 -20.74
N ASN A 83 -17.10 -9.95 -20.82
CA ASN A 83 -18.21 -9.66 -21.74
C ASN A 83 -19.50 -10.38 -21.30
N GLN A 84 -20.63 -9.97 -21.87
CA GLN A 84 -21.96 -10.53 -21.56
C GLN A 84 -22.17 -12.01 -21.92
N PHE A 85 -21.23 -12.64 -22.64
CA PHE A 85 -21.33 -14.02 -23.12
C PHE A 85 -20.52 -15.01 -22.28
N VAL A 86 -19.65 -14.50 -21.40
CA VAL A 86 -18.79 -15.29 -20.52
C VAL A 86 -19.30 -15.15 -19.08
N PRO A 87 -19.34 -16.24 -18.29
CA PRO A 87 -19.72 -16.16 -16.89
C PRO A 87 -18.79 -15.23 -16.10
N VAL A 88 -19.33 -14.60 -15.06
CA VAL A 88 -18.55 -13.75 -14.16
C VAL A 88 -17.53 -14.59 -13.41
N GLU A 89 -16.26 -14.19 -13.50
CA GLU A 89 -15.15 -14.81 -12.78
C GLU A 89 -14.94 -14.12 -11.43
N THR A 90 -14.46 -14.88 -10.43
CA THR A 90 -14.13 -14.33 -9.11
C THR A 90 -12.64 -14.51 -8.84
N TYR A 91 -11.97 -13.43 -8.50
CA TYR A 91 -10.55 -13.42 -8.14
C TYR A 91 -10.37 -13.02 -6.69
N ARG A 92 -9.30 -13.51 -6.05
CA ARG A 92 -8.87 -13.11 -4.71
C ARG A 92 -7.55 -12.39 -4.81
N LEU A 93 -7.49 -11.15 -4.36
CA LEU A 93 -6.27 -10.38 -4.39
C LEU A 93 -5.35 -10.84 -3.23
N PRO A 94 -4.10 -11.24 -3.50
CA PRO A 94 -3.21 -11.75 -2.47
C PRO A 94 -2.48 -10.66 -1.69
N ALA A 95 -2.52 -9.41 -2.16
CA ALA A 95 -1.74 -8.30 -1.64
C ALA A 95 -2.64 -7.11 -1.32
N VAL A 96 -2.21 -6.29 -0.37
CA VAL A 96 -2.95 -5.11 0.07
C VAL A 96 -3.23 -4.19 -1.11
N THR A 97 -4.49 -3.78 -1.25
CA THR A 97 -4.95 -2.90 -2.32
C THR A 97 -5.22 -1.48 -1.84
N TYR A 98 -5.13 -0.54 -2.77
CA TYR A 98 -5.53 0.84 -2.57
C TYR A 98 -7.03 0.93 -2.27
N GLY A 99 -7.44 1.96 -1.53
CA GLY A 99 -8.85 2.22 -1.23
C GLY A 99 -9.38 1.57 0.05
N MET A 100 -8.61 0.67 0.67
CA MET A 100 -8.97 0.06 1.95
C MET A 100 -8.61 0.96 3.14
N THR A 101 -9.48 1.05 4.15
CA THR A 101 -9.23 1.83 5.37
C THR A 101 -7.94 1.42 6.07
N CYS A 102 -7.64 0.12 6.14
CA CYS A 102 -6.47 -0.42 6.84
C CYS A 102 -5.16 -0.34 6.03
N ALA A 103 -5.21 -0.05 4.72
CA ALA A 103 -4.03 -0.14 3.85
C ALA A 103 -2.87 0.76 4.30
N PRO A 104 -3.07 2.03 4.71
CA PRO A 104 -1.97 2.88 5.19
C PRO A 104 -1.33 2.34 6.47
N PHE A 105 -2.12 1.77 7.38
CA PHE A 105 -1.61 1.20 8.62
C PHE A 105 -0.74 -0.03 8.34
N LEU A 106 -1.27 -0.98 7.57
CA LEU A 106 -0.55 -2.21 7.20
C LEU A 106 0.78 -1.89 6.52
N ALA A 107 0.77 -0.88 5.64
CA ALA A 107 1.96 -0.46 4.91
C ALA A 107 3.06 0.12 5.81
N ASN A 108 2.69 1.05 6.69
CA ASN A 108 3.66 1.63 7.62
C ASN A 108 4.17 0.60 8.63
N ARG A 109 3.29 -0.29 9.12
CA ARG A 109 3.70 -1.35 10.06
C ARG A 109 4.66 -2.34 9.41
N ALA A 110 4.41 -2.72 8.16
CA ALA A 110 5.30 -3.60 7.38
C ALA A 110 6.68 -2.96 7.20
N LEU A 111 6.76 -1.68 6.78
CA LEU A 111 8.06 -0.99 6.68
C LEU A 111 8.79 -0.92 8.01
N LYS A 112 8.06 -0.60 9.08
CA LYS A 112 8.66 -0.53 10.42
C LYS A 112 9.20 -1.89 10.85
N ALA A 113 8.46 -2.98 10.60
CA ALA A 113 8.91 -4.33 10.91
C ALA A 113 10.17 -4.71 10.13
N VAL A 114 10.23 -4.39 8.83
CA VAL A 114 11.43 -4.63 8.02
C VAL A 114 12.61 -3.81 8.54
N ALA A 115 12.41 -2.53 8.89
CA ALA A 115 13.47 -1.70 9.45
C ALA A 115 13.98 -2.23 10.81
N GLU A 116 13.09 -2.69 11.69
CA GLU A 116 13.44 -3.32 12.97
C GLU A 116 14.26 -4.60 12.77
N GLU A 117 13.85 -5.45 11.82
CA GLU A 117 14.54 -6.70 11.48
C GLU A 117 15.94 -6.44 10.91
N GLU A 118 16.06 -5.52 9.96
CA GLU A 118 17.35 -5.16 9.36
C GLU A 118 18.28 -4.46 10.35
N GLN A 119 17.75 -3.65 11.27
CA GLN A 119 18.54 -3.07 12.35
C GLN A 119 19.10 -4.13 13.31
N SER A 120 18.39 -5.25 13.52
CA SER A 120 18.91 -6.36 14.32
C SER A 120 20.08 -7.09 13.63
N LYS A 121 20.02 -7.22 12.29
CA LYS A 121 21.04 -7.88 11.47
C LYS A 121 22.28 -7.00 11.27
N PHE A 122 22.05 -5.70 11.15
CA PHE A 122 23.06 -4.67 11.02
C PHE A 122 22.88 -3.68 12.16
N PRO A 123 23.34 -4.01 13.40
CA PRO A 123 23.33 -3.05 14.49
C PRO A 123 24.05 -1.79 14.01
N PRO A 124 23.64 -0.59 14.49
CA PRO A 124 24.30 0.65 14.10
C PRO A 124 25.78 0.44 14.35
N SER A 125 26.54 0.27 13.26
CA SER A 125 27.97 0.14 13.32
C SER A 125 28.40 1.42 14.01
N SER A 126 28.87 1.27 15.25
CA SER A 126 29.28 2.35 16.12
C SER A 126 30.07 3.33 15.29
N CYS A 127 29.47 4.49 15.00
CA CYS A 127 30.22 5.61 14.44
C CYS A 127 31.04 6.17 15.61
N ASN A 128 32.06 5.41 16.00
CA ASN A 128 33.20 5.91 16.74
C ASN A 128 34.05 6.68 15.72
N THR A 129 33.52 7.75 15.16
CA THR A 129 34.38 8.80 14.61
C THR A 129 34.87 9.60 15.79
N SER A 130 36.02 9.16 16.32
CA SER A 130 36.95 10.01 17.04
C SER A 130 37.17 11.29 16.24
N ASN A 131 36.80 12.43 16.83
CA ASN A 131 37.41 13.74 16.63
C ASN A 131 37.21 14.54 17.92
#